data_AF-A0A242MNM9-F1
#
_entry.id   AF-A0A242MNM9-F1
#
_cell.length_a   1.000
_cell.length_b   1.000
_cell.length_c   1.000
_cell.angle_alpha   90.00
_cell.angle_beta   90.00
_cell.angle_gamma   90.00
#
_symmetry.space_group_name_H-M   'P 1'
#
loop_
_entity.id
_entity.type
_entity.pdbx_description
1 polymer ?
#
loop_
_entity_poly.entity_id
_entity_poly.type
_entity_poly.pdbx_seq_one_letter_code
_entity_poly.pdbx_strand_id
1 'polypeptide(L)'
;MTTRKELVAALQLRYGSATFSERIRILDEFVALTGYHRKHGIRLLRQEPCVTKTVRERSRLYDEALRLALTVLWEAGDRVCGKRLKALIPKLVDAMERHGHLDLDPVIKAKLLQISAATIDRMLSNARLQIDGQRKRRKGVGSAIRRSIPVRTFADWRDPPPGFFEIDMVEHCGGSKTDGEFVHTLTLTDIASGWTECVSMRTQALLHAGDAV
;
A
#
# COMPACT_ATOMS: atom_id res chain seq x y z
N MET A 1 -11.94 -11.73 31.62
CA MET A 1 -11.74 -12.76 30.59
C MET A 1 -10.68 -13.81 30.96
N THR A 2 -9.85 -13.57 31.97
CA THR A 2 -8.76 -14.45 32.44
C THR A 2 -9.28 -15.64 33.27
N THR A 3 -10.24 -15.40 34.15
CA THR A 3 -10.81 -16.40 35.08
C THR A 3 -11.41 -17.63 34.40
N ARG A 4 -12.11 -17.45 33.26
CA ARG A 4 -12.70 -18.57 32.51
C ARG A 4 -11.65 -19.45 31.83
N LYS A 5 -10.51 -18.88 31.41
CA LYS A 5 -9.42 -19.64 30.77
C LYS A 5 -8.67 -20.48 31.80
N GLU A 6 -8.43 -19.92 32.98
CA GLU A 6 -7.81 -20.63 34.12
C GLU A 6 -8.68 -21.80 34.60
N LEU A 7 -10.01 -21.59 34.68
CA LEU A 7 -10.98 -22.65 35.00
C LEU A 7 -10.92 -23.81 33.99
N VAL A 8 -10.86 -23.50 32.69
CA VAL A 8 -10.73 -24.51 31.63
C VAL A 8 -9.42 -25.29 31.77
N ALA A 9 -8.30 -24.61 31.98
CA ALA A 9 -6.99 -25.26 32.13
C ALA A 9 -6.94 -26.23 33.34
N ALA A 10 -7.50 -25.82 34.48
CA ALA A 10 -7.56 -26.67 35.68
C ALA A 10 -8.48 -27.89 35.52
N LEU A 11 -9.60 -27.73 34.79
CA LEU A 11 -10.58 -28.80 34.58
C LEU A 11 -10.18 -29.75 33.44
N GLN A 12 -9.39 -29.31 32.46
CA GLN A 12 -8.91 -30.17 31.37
C GLN A 12 -8.12 -31.38 31.90
N LEU A 13 -7.22 -31.15 32.87
CA LEU A 13 -6.39 -32.22 33.44
C LEU A 13 -7.27 -33.27 34.16
N ARG A 14 -8.23 -32.79 34.97
CA ARG A 14 -9.18 -33.63 35.72
C ARG A 14 -10.16 -34.36 34.80
N TYR A 15 -10.63 -33.71 33.75
CA TYR A 15 -11.54 -34.30 32.76
C TYR A 15 -10.83 -35.38 31.92
N GLY A 16 -9.55 -35.18 31.61
CA GLY A 16 -8.70 -36.14 30.91
C GLY A 16 -8.52 -37.45 31.69
N SER A 17 -8.22 -37.36 33.00
CA SER A 17 -7.96 -38.53 33.87
C SER A 17 -9.22 -39.14 34.51
N ALA A 18 -10.38 -38.50 34.40
CA ALA A 18 -11.62 -38.94 35.04
C ALA A 18 -12.28 -40.16 34.36
N THR A 19 -12.99 -40.96 35.15
CA THR A 19 -13.89 -42.01 34.68
C THR A 19 -15.12 -41.43 33.95
N PHE A 20 -15.91 -42.26 33.27
CA PHE A 20 -17.08 -41.79 32.51
C PHE A 20 -18.09 -41.03 33.38
N SER A 21 -18.41 -41.55 34.57
CA SER A 21 -19.34 -40.91 35.51
C SER A 21 -18.81 -39.58 36.05
N GLU A 22 -17.51 -39.52 36.34
CA GLU A 22 -16.86 -38.29 36.81
C GLU A 22 -16.78 -37.22 35.72
N ARG A 23 -16.55 -37.61 34.45
CA ARG A 23 -16.58 -36.69 33.30
C ARG A 23 -17.94 -36.04 33.12
N ILE A 24 -19.03 -36.77 33.35
CA ILE A 24 -20.39 -36.22 33.28
C ILE A 24 -20.55 -35.16 34.38
N ARG A 25 -20.19 -35.47 35.62
CA ARG A 25 -20.28 -34.51 36.75
C ARG A 25 -19.45 -33.26 36.51
N ILE A 26 -18.18 -33.41 36.10
CA ILE A 26 -17.29 -32.29 35.78
C ILE A 26 -17.87 -31.40 34.67
N LEU A 27 -18.48 -32.02 33.66
CA LEU A 27 -19.10 -31.30 32.56
C LEU A 27 -20.38 -30.56 32.98
N ASP A 28 -21.20 -31.16 33.84
CA ASP A 28 -22.43 -30.54 34.38
C ASP A 28 -22.08 -29.31 35.22
N GLU A 29 -21.11 -29.43 36.13
CA GLU A 29 -20.59 -28.32 36.94
C GLU A 29 -20.01 -27.21 36.04
N PHE A 30 -19.23 -27.58 35.02
CA PHE A 30 -18.64 -26.62 34.09
C PHE A 30 -19.69 -25.84 33.30
N VAL A 31 -20.74 -26.52 32.82
CA VAL A 31 -21.86 -25.90 32.10
C VAL A 31 -22.64 -24.96 33.02
N ALA A 32 -22.91 -25.38 34.26
CA ALA A 32 -23.61 -24.56 35.25
C ALA A 32 -22.83 -23.27 35.61
N LEU A 33 -21.50 -23.37 35.75
CA LEU A 33 -20.64 -22.23 36.10
C LEU A 33 -20.38 -21.26 34.94
N THR A 34 -20.26 -21.77 33.70
CA THR A 34 -19.87 -20.95 32.54
C THR A 34 -21.04 -20.52 31.67
N GLY A 35 -22.19 -21.20 31.78
CA GLY A 35 -23.34 -21.03 30.87
C GLY A 35 -23.08 -21.55 29.46
N TYR A 36 -22.00 -22.30 29.23
CA TYR A 36 -21.68 -22.83 27.91
C TYR A 36 -22.56 -24.01 27.54
N HIS A 37 -22.87 -24.11 26.24
CA HIS A 37 -23.56 -25.29 25.73
C HIS A 37 -22.71 -26.55 25.92
N ARG A 38 -23.33 -27.66 26.34
CA ARG A 38 -22.66 -28.93 26.67
C ARG A 38 -21.65 -29.39 25.61
N LYS A 39 -22.03 -29.34 24.32
CA LYS A 39 -21.13 -29.69 23.20
C LYS A 39 -19.91 -28.77 23.10
N HIS A 40 -20.03 -27.49 23.47
CA HIS A 40 -18.91 -26.55 23.49
C HIS A 40 -17.97 -26.83 24.67
N GLY A 41 -18.52 -27.15 25.85
CA GLY A 41 -17.71 -27.55 27.01
C GLY A 41 -16.91 -28.82 26.79
N ILE A 42 -17.50 -29.85 26.15
CA ILE A 42 -16.77 -31.07 25.76
C ILE A 42 -15.60 -30.74 24.83
N ARG A 43 -15.81 -29.85 23.85
CA ARG A 43 -14.77 -29.46 22.91
C ARG A 43 -13.61 -28.74 23.60
N LEU A 44 -13.91 -27.85 24.54
CA LEU A 44 -12.90 -27.13 25.31
C LEU A 44 -12.13 -28.06 26.26
N LEU A 45 -12.82 -28.96 26.97
CA LEU A 45 -12.19 -29.86 27.94
C LEU A 45 -11.41 -31.02 27.30
N ARG A 46 -11.69 -31.36 26.03
CA ARG A 46 -10.94 -32.35 25.24
C ARG A 46 -9.85 -31.76 24.36
N GLN A 47 -9.83 -30.44 24.16
CA GLN A 47 -8.73 -29.80 23.46
C GLN A 47 -7.49 -29.90 24.35
N GLU A 48 -6.51 -30.69 23.92
CA GLU A 48 -5.16 -30.55 24.44
C GLU A 48 -4.73 -29.09 24.24
N PRO A 49 -4.04 -28.48 25.22
CA PRO A 49 -3.49 -27.15 25.04
C PRO A 49 -2.56 -27.23 23.83
N CYS A 50 -3.02 -26.69 22.70
CA CYS A 50 -2.22 -26.58 21.51
C CYS A 50 -1.03 -25.73 21.93
N VAL A 51 0.12 -26.37 22.16
CA VAL A 51 1.40 -25.71 22.28
C VAL A 51 1.45 -24.81 21.06
N THR A 52 1.29 -23.51 21.28
CA THR A 52 1.29 -22.52 20.21
C THR A 52 2.51 -22.84 19.40
N LYS A 53 2.29 -23.36 18.17
CA LYS A 53 3.38 -23.70 17.25
C LYS A 53 4.29 -22.49 17.28
N THR A 54 5.50 -22.66 17.81
CA THR A 54 6.51 -21.62 17.81
C THR A 54 6.59 -21.19 16.36
N VAL A 55 6.11 -19.98 16.09
CA VAL A 55 6.19 -19.39 14.76
C VAL A 55 7.67 -19.40 14.48
N ARG A 56 8.09 -20.30 13.58
CA ARG A 56 9.49 -20.55 13.24
C ARG A 56 10.13 -19.18 13.07
N GLU A 57 11.02 -18.81 13.99
CA GLU A 57 11.67 -17.50 13.96
C GLU A 57 12.49 -17.44 12.69
N ARG A 58 11.87 -16.91 11.64
CA ARG A 58 12.53 -16.70 10.37
C ARG A 58 13.65 -15.71 10.66
N SER A 59 14.86 -16.05 10.20
CA SER A 59 16.08 -15.27 10.44
C SER A 59 15.86 -13.79 10.09
N ARG A 60 15.52 -12.98 11.10
CA ARG A 60 15.07 -11.60 10.92
C ARG A 60 16.12 -10.71 10.25
N LEU A 61 17.39 -11.01 10.46
CA LEU A 61 18.52 -10.28 9.87
C LEU A 61 18.49 -10.32 8.34
N TYR A 62 18.29 -11.50 7.74
CA TYR A 62 18.18 -11.63 6.28
C TYR A 62 16.89 -11.01 5.74
N ASP A 63 15.79 -11.08 6.50
CA ASP A 63 14.53 -10.43 6.14
C ASP A 63 14.60 -8.90 6.28
N GLU A 64 15.51 -8.36 7.09
CA GLU A 64 15.79 -6.93 7.23
C GLU A 64 16.64 -6.42 6.07
N ALA A 65 17.79 -7.05 5.82
CA ALA A 65 18.67 -6.66 4.72
C ALA A 65 17.96 -6.76 3.36
N LEU A 66 17.14 -7.80 3.16
CA LEU A 66 16.31 -7.94 1.97
C LEU A 66 15.28 -6.80 1.84
N ARG A 67 14.70 -6.35 2.94
CA ARG A 67 13.72 -5.24 2.94
C ARG A 67 14.38 -3.89 2.66
N LEU A 68 15.57 -3.66 3.20
CA LEU A 68 16.34 -2.43 2.93
C LEU A 68 16.73 -2.38 1.45
N ALA A 69 17.31 -3.46 0.90
CA ALA A 69 17.64 -3.56 -0.52
C ALA A 69 16.40 -3.38 -1.41
N LEU A 70 15.28 -3.99 -1.03
CA LEU A 70 14.02 -3.86 -1.76
C LEU A 70 13.45 -2.42 -1.71
N THR A 71 13.62 -1.70 -0.60
CA THR A 71 13.20 -0.30 -0.48
C THR A 71 14.01 0.57 -1.44
N VAL A 72 15.33 0.41 -1.49
CA VAL A 72 16.20 1.15 -2.43
C VAL A 72 15.81 0.88 -3.88
N LEU A 73 15.60 -0.39 -4.25
CA LEU A 73 15.16 -0.74 -5.60
C LEU A 73 13.76 -0.21 -5.92
N TRP A 74 12.87 -0.18 -4.94
CA TRP A 74 11.52 0.38 -5.12
C TRP A 74 11.55 1.90 -5.32
N GLU A 75 12.44 2.62 -4.63
CA GLU A 75 12.65 4.05 -4.84
C GLU A 75 13.30 4.35 -6.20
N ALA A 76 14.30 3.56 -6.60
CA ALA A 76 14.92 3.66 -7.93
C ALA A 76 13.94 3.30 -9.06
N GLY A 77 12.95 2.45 -8.78
CA GLY A 77 11.91 2.04 -9.73
C GLY A 77 10.64 2.90 -9.69
N ASP A 78 10.74 4.20 -9.36
CA ASP A 78 9.61 5.15 -9.29
C ASP A 78 8.43 4.69 -8.42
N ARG A 79 8.72 3.92 -7.38
CA ARG A 79 7.73 3.43 -6.41
C ARG A 79 6.59 2.60 -7.04
N VAL A 80 6.86 1.89 -8.14
CA VAL A 80 5.85 1.05 -8.81
C VAL A 80 5.30 -0.08 -7.92
N CYS A 81 4.13 -0.61 -8.29
CA CYS A 81 3.50 -1.73 -7.58
C CYS A 81 4.36 -3.01 -7.67
N GLY A 82 4.22 -3.92 -6.69
CA GLY A 82 5.11 -5.08 -6.56
C GLY A 82 5.12 -6.02 -7.78
N LYS A 83 4.01 -6.07 -8.53
CA LYS A 83 3.95 -6.83 -9.80
C LYS A 83 4.88 -6.26 -10.87
N ARG A 84 4.90 -4.94 -11.04
CA ARG A 84 5.80 -4.25 -11.99
C ARG A 84 7.22 -4.26 -11.48
N LEU A 85 7.41 -4.02 -10.17
CA LEU A 85 8.72 -4.05 -9.54
C LEU A 85 9.39 -5.42 -9.73
N LYS A 86 8.66 -6.53 -9.56
CA LYS A 86 9.19 -7.88 -9.78
C LYS A 86 9.80 -8.06 -11.17
N ALA A 87 9.15 -7.53 -12.21
CA ALA A 87 9.67 -7.60 -13.57
C ALA A 87 10.88 -6.67 -13.79
N LEU A 88 10.94 -5.55 -13.06
CA LEU A 88 12.04 -4.57 -13.13
C LEU A 88 13.29 -5.01 -12.35
N ILE A 89 13.11 -5.71 -11.24
CA ILE A 89 14.18 -6.09 -10.29
C ILE A 89 15.44 -6.62 -10.98
N PRO A 90 15.37 -7.60 -11.92
CA PRO A 90 16.59 -8.12 -12.54
C PRO A 90 17.40 -7.05 -13.29
N LYS A 91 16.70 -6.14 -13.98
CA LYS A 91 17.33 -5.04 -14.73
C LYS A 91 17.88 -3.95 -13.81
N LEU A 92 17.13 -3.62 -12.75
CA LEU A 92 17.55 -2.63 -11.77
C LEU A 92 18.79 -3.09 -11.00
N VAL A 93 18.80 -4.35 -10.53
CA VAL A 93 19.96 -4.90 -9.81
C VAL A 93 21.20 -4.89 -10.70
N ASP A 94 21.10 -5.37 -11.94
CA ASP A 94 22.22 -5.36 -12.89
C ASP A 94 22.73 -3.94 -13.18
N ALA A 95 21.83 -2.98 -13.43
CA ALA A 95 22.23 -1.59 -13.65
C ALA A 95 22.89 -0.97 -12.42
N MET A 96 22.33 -1.16 -11.23
CA MET A 96 22.83 -0.53 -10.01
C MET A 96 24.16 -1.13 -9.55
N GLU A 97 24.38 -2.43 -9.72
CA GLU A 97 25.68 -3.06 -9.48
C GLU A 97 26.74 -2.55 -10.47
N ARG A 98 26.41 -2.47 -11.76
CA ARG A 98 27.34 -1.95 -12.80
C ARG A 98 27.78 -0.51 -12.52
N HIS A 99 26.91 0.30 -11.93
CA HIS A 99 27.20 1.69 -11.59
C HIS A 99 27.70 1.88 -10.15
N GLY A 100 27.91 0.82 -9.39
CA GLY A 100 28.44 0.90 -8.01
C GLY A 100 27.46 1.51 -6.99
N HIS A 101 26.17 1.60 -7.33
CA HIS A 101 25.13 2.13 -6.45
C HIS A 101 24.58 1.08 -5.48
N LEU A 102 24.89 -0.19 -5.72
CA LEU A 102 24.41 -1.30 -4.92
C LEU A 102 25.45 -2.42 -4.87
N ASP A 103 25.82 -2.85 -3.67
CA ASP A 103 26.62 -4.04 -3.43
C ASP A 103 25.78 -5.02 -2.60
N LEU A 104 25.28 -6.07 -3.25
CA LEU A 104 24.44 -7.08 -2.62
C LEU A 104 25.23 -8.36 -2.37
N ASP A 105 25.12 -8.88 -1.15
CA ASP A 105 25.51 -10.25 -0.86
C ASP A 105 24.82 -11.22 -1.86
N PRO A 106 25.56 -12.16 -2.48
CA PRO A 106 25.01 -13.14 -3.41
C PRO A 106 23.77 -13.88 -2.88
N VAL A 107 23.70 -14.13 -1.58
CA VAL A 107 22.55 -14.77 -0.91
C VAL A 107 21.32 -13.87 -0.94
N ILE A 108 21.49 -12.56 -0.74
CA ILE A 108 20.41 -11.58 -0.79
C ILE A 108 19.95 -11.40 -2.24
N LYS A 109 20.88 -11.30 -3.19
CA LYS A 109 20.58 -11.21 -4.63
C LYS A 109 19.74 -12.38 -5.11
N ALA A 110 20.12 -13.61 -4.76
CA ALA A 110 19.35 -14.81 -5.11
C ALA A 110 17.94 -14.78 -4.52
N LYS A 111 17.80 -14.41 -3.25
CA LYS A 111 16.49 -14.27 -2.58
C LYS A 111 15.63 -13.18 -3.23
N LEU A 112 16.24 -12.07 -3.64
CA LEU A 112 15.57 -10.92 -4.23
C LEU A 112 15.06 -11.21 -5.66
N LEU A 113 15.76 -12.08 -6.41
CA LEU A 113 15.30 -12.58 -7.71
C LEU A 113 14.16 -13.62 -7.58
N GLN A 114 14.14 -14.40 -6.49
CA GLN A 114 13.13 -15.44 -6.25
C GLN A 114 11.84 -14.92 -5.59
N ILE A 115 11.87 -13.71 -5.02
CA ILE A 115 10.76 -13.18 -4.23
C ILE A 115 9.47 -13.05 -5.07
N SER A 116 8.33 -13.37 -4.45
CA SER A 116 7.02 -13.20 -5.08
C SER A 116 6.56 -11.74 -5.02
N ALA A 117 5.76 -11.30 -6.01
CA ALA A 117 5.17 -9.96 -6.01
C ALA A 117 4.34 -9.67 -4.75
N ALA A 118 3.61 -10.68 -4.25
CA ALA A 118 2.82 -10.55 -3.02
C ALA A 118 3.69 -10.42 -1.76
N THR A 119 4.91 -10.99 -1.77
CA THR A 119 5.86 -10.79 -0.67
C THR A 119 6.50 -9.41 -0.74
N ILE A 120 6.84 -8.93 -1.94
CA ILE A 120 7.31 -7.56 -2.17
C ILE A 120 6.31 -6.55 -1.61
N ASP A 121 5.03 -6.67 -1.98
CA ASP A 121 4.00 -5.74 -1.53
C ASP A 121 3.80 -5.78 -0.01
N ARG A 122 3.91 -6.95 0.63
CA ARG A 122 3.86 -7.08 2.10
C ARG A 122 5.07 -6.45 2.78
N MET A 123 6.28 -6.67 2.25
CA MET A 123 7.52 -6.11 2.81
C MET A 123 7.58 -4.58 2.69
N LEU A 124 7.08 -4.03 1.58
CA LEU A 124 7.03 -2.59 1.32
C LEU A 124 5.81 -1.90 1.95
N SER A 125 4.89 -2.62 2.58
CA SER A 125 3.64 -2.06 3.11
C SER A 125 3.86 -0.91 4.09
N ASN A 126 4.80 -1.06 5.03
CA ASN A 126 5.15 -0.02 6.00
C ASN A 126 5.83 1.18 5.33
N ALA A 127 6.75 0.95 4.39
CA ALA A 127 7.40 2.04 3.63
C ALA A 127 6.39 2.84 2.81
N ARG A 128 5.44 2.14 2.16
CA ARG A 128 4.32 2.78 1.46
C ARG A 128 3.41 3.58 2.39
N LEU A 129 3.10 3.08 3.58
CA LEU A 129 2.25 3.84 4.52
C LEU A 129 2.90 5.17 4.94
N GLN A 130 4.21 5.19 5.14
CA GLN A 130 4.94 6.42 5.49
C GLN A 130 4.95 7.44 4.34
N ILE A 131 5.04 6.97 3.09
CA ILE A 131 5.16 7.82 1.90
C ILE A 131 3.79 8.19 1.31
N ASP A 132 2.93 7.20 1.06
CA ASP A 132 1.61 7.34 0.46
C ASP A 132 0.54 7.79 1.47
N GLY A 133 0.82 7.74 2.77
CA GLY A 133 -0.04 8.29 3.82
C GLY A 133 -0.39 9.77 3.61
N GLN A 134 0.42 10.50 2.83
CA GLN A 134 0.16 11.88 2.42
C GLN A 134 -0.57 12.02 1.08
N ARG A 135 -0.55 11.00 0.21
CA ARG A 135 -1.28 10.98 -1.07
C ARG A 135 -2.66 10.36 -0.90
N LYS A 136 -3.50 10.92 -0.02
CA LYS A 136 -4.94 10.63 -0.09
C LYS A 136 -5.48 11.19 -1.41
N ARG A 137 -5.82 10.30 -2.34
CA ARG A 137 -6.60 10.65 -3.54
C ARG A 137 -7.85 11.39 -3.06
N ARG A 138 -8.01 12.67 -3.40
CA ARG A 138 -9.16 13.50 -2.98
C ARG A 138 -10.45 12.78 -3.39
N LYS A 139 -11.12 12.13 -2.44
CA LYS A 139 -12.47 11.58 -2.63
C LYS A 139 -13.43 12.72 -2.30
N GLY A 140 -14.12 13.24 -3.31
CA GLY A 140 -15.04 14.37 -3.16
C GLY A 140 -15.58 14.87 -4.49
N VAL A 141 -16.28 16.01 -4.45
CA VAL A 141 -16.98 16.68 -5.56
C VAL A 141 -16.10 16.82 -6.81
N GLY A 142 -14.80 17.10 -6.64
CA GLY A 142 -13.86 17.17 -7.76
C GLY A 142 -13.74 15.88 -8.60
N SER A 143 -14.05 14.70 -8.05
CA SER A 143 -14.05 13.45 -8.83
C SER A 143 -15.30 13.24 -9.68
N ALA A 144 -16.41 13.89 -9.31
CA ALA A 144 -17.65 13.87 -10.09
C ALA A 144 -17.54 14.84 -11.27
N ILE A 145 -17.04 16.05 -11.03
CA ILE A 145 -16.78 17.06 -12.07
C ILE A 145 -15.75 16.54 -13.09
N ARG A 146 -14.65 15.91 -12.62
CA ARG A 146 -13.68 15.28 -13.53
C ARG A 146 -14.23 14.11 -14.35
N ARG A 147 -15.33 13.48 -13.91
CA ARG A 147 -16.02 12.42 -14.67
C ARG A 147 -17.02 12.98 -15.69
N SER A 148 -17.57 14.17 -15.44
CA SER A 148 -18.47 14.85 -16.38
C SER A 148 -17.73 15.61 -17.48
N ILE A 149 -16.46 15.96 -17.27
CA ILE A 149 -15.61 16.57 -18.30
C ILE A 149 -14.91 15.45 -19.07
N PRO A 150 -15.24 15.18 -20.34
CA PRO A 150 -14.56 14.17 -21.13
C PRO A 150 -13.09 14.57 -21.33
N VAL A 151 -12.17 13.66 -21.00
CA VAL A 151 -10.75 13.83 -21.30
C VAL A 151 -10.58 13.62 -22.80
N ARG A 152 -10.31 14.71 -23.52
CA ARG A 152 -9.97 14.65 -24.94
C ARG A 152 -8.55 14.14 -25.06
N THR A 153 -8.37 13.07 -25.81
CA THR A 153 -7.06 12.52 -26.17
C THR A 153 -6.63 13.05 -27.54
N PHE A 154 -5.40 12.77 -27.95
CA PHE A 154 -4.87 13.15 -29.27
C PHE A 154 -5.82 12.80 -30.44
N ALA A 155 -6.57 11.70 -30.35
CA ALA A 155 -7.50 11.26 -31.38
C ALA A 155 -8.84 12.04 -31.42
N ASP A 156 -9.19 12.75 -30.35
CA ASP A 156 -10.50 13.37 -30.19
C ASP A 156 -10.59 14.78 -30.79
N TRP A 157 -9.46 15.34 -31.23
CA TRP A 157 -9.36 16.71 -31.74
C TRP A 157 -9.92 16.91 -33.15
N ARG A 158 -10.06 15.83 -33.95
CA ARG A 158 -10.57 15.86 -35.33
C ARG A 158 -9.83 16.84 -36.25
N ASP A 159 -8.52 16.98 -36.06
CA ASP A 159 -7.60 17.75 -36.93
C ASP A 159 -8.08 19.19 -37.22
N PRO A 160 -8.18 20.06 -36.19
CA PRO A 160 -8.59 21.44 -36.39
C PRO A 160 -7.53 22.19 -37.21
N PRO A 161 -7.90 23.21 -38.01
CA PRO A 161 -6.91 24.07 -38.66
C PRO A 161 -6.11 24.87 -37.61
N PRO A 162 -4.95 25.46 -37.96
CA PRO A 162 -4.22 26.33 -37.05
C PRO A 162 -5.07 27.49 -36.51
N GLY A 163 -4.89 27.84 -35.24
CA GLY A 163 -5.65 28.86 -34.51
C GLY A 163 -6.50 28.32 -33.35
N PHE A 164 -6.47 27.02 -33.09
CA PHE A 164 -7.15 26.39 -31.95
C PHE A 164 -6.12 26.05 -30.88
N PHE A 165 -6.26 26.66 -29.71
CA PHE A 165 -5.26 26.56 -28.66
C PHE A 165 -5.75 25.80 -27.42
N GLU A 166 -4.88 24.97 -26.87
CA GLU A 166 -4.99 24.43 -25.51
C GLU A 166 -4.24 25.34 -24.53
N ILE A 167 -4.89 25.68 -23.42
CA ILE A 167 -4.31 26.50 -22.36
C ILE A 167 -4.14 25.65 -21.11
N ASP A 168 -2.93 25.59 -20.58
CA ASP A 168 -2.62 24.96 -19.29
C ASP A 168 -1.87 25.93 -18.37
N MET A 169 -1.96 25.71 -17.06
CA MET A 169 -1.32 26.54 -16.05
C MET A 169 -0.58 25.68 -15.04
N VAL A 170 0.72 25.91 -14.92
CA VAL A 170 1.60 25.19 -14.00
C VAL A 170 2.01 26.11 -12.84
N GLU A 171 1.74 25.67 -11.62
CA GLU A 171 2.19 26.32 -10.37
C GLU A 171 3.56 25.77 -9.95
N HIS A 172 4.56 26.64 -9.83
CA HIS A 172 5.93 26.26 -9.42
C HIS A 172 6.09 26.41 -7.91
N CYS A 173 5.47 25.53 -7.13
CA CYS A 173 5.47 25.62 -5.66
C CYS A 173 6.58 24.84 -4.95
N GLY A 174 7.52 24.21 -5.68
CA GLY A 174 8.74 23.60 -5.11
C GLY A 174 8.54 22.51 -4.04
N GLY A 175 7.30 22.11 -3.71
CA GLY A 175 7.03 21.18 -2.63
C GLY A 175 5.63 21.31 -2.03
N SER A 176 5.52 21.07 -0.72
CA SER A 176 4.27 21.05 0.01
C SER A 176 3.52 22.38 -0.11
N LYS A 177 2.26 22.32 -0.57
CA LYS A 177 1.37 23.48 -0.67
C LYS A 177 1.32 24.20 0.68
N THR A 178 2.02 25.31 0.74
CA THR A 178 1.98 26.32 1.81
C THR A 178 1.23 27.52 1.24
N ASP A 179 0.41 28.19 2.04
CA ASP A 179 -0.30 29.37 1.55
C ASP A 179 0.71 30.49 1.23
N GLY A 180 0.70 30.99 -0.02
CA GLY A 180 1.64 32.01 -0.51
C GLY A 180 1.45 32.35 -2.00
N GLU A 181 2.11 33.42 -2.46
CA GLU A 181 2.19 33.76 -3.89
C GLU A 181 3.26 32.90 -4.57
N PHE A 182 2.87 32.14 -5.60
CA PHE A 182 3.77 31.32 -6.39
C PHE A 182 3.92 31.86 -7.80
N VAL A 183 5.06 31.58 -8.42
CA VAL A 183 5.22 31.82 -9.86
C VAL A 183 4.42 30.76 -10.59
N HIS A 184 3.62 31.21 -11.55
CA HIS A 184 2.85 30.37 -12.44
C HIS A 184 3.37 30.53 -13.87
N THR A 185 3.32 29.46 -14.66
CA THR A 185 3.50 29.52 -16.10
C THR A 185 2.18 29.20 -16.77
N LEU A 186 1.68 30.13 -17.59
CA LEU A 186 0.58 29.89 -18.51
C LEU A 186 1.17 29.42 -19.83
N THR A 187 0.75 28.25 -20.31
CA THR A 187 1.20 27.66 -21.57
C THR A 187 0.03 27.62 -22.55
N LEU A 188 0.23 28.19 -23.73
CA LEU A 188 -0.70 28.20 -24.85
C LEU A 188 -0.11 27.33 -25.96
N THR A 189 -0.80 26.27 -26.39
CA THR A 189 -0.32 25.39 -27.47
C THR A 189 -1.35 25.27 -28.58
N ASP A 190 -0.96 25.61 -29.81
CA ASP A 190 -1.79 25.38 -31.00
C ASP A 190 -1.85 23.88 -31.32
N ILE A 191 -3.06 23.34 -31.43
CA ILE A 191 -3.29 21.89 -31.56
C ILE A 191 -2.80 21.35 -32.91
N ALA A 192 -2.90 22.15 -33.98
CA ALA A 192 -2.59 21.73 -35.34
C ALA A 192 -1.08 21.73 -35.63
N SER A 193 -0.40 22.81 -35.21
CA SER A 193 1.03 23.04 -35.48
C SER A 193 1.94 22.57 -34.35
N GLY A 194 1.41 22.39 -33.13
CA GLY A 194 2.20 22.12 -31.93
C GLY A 194 3.01 23.33 -31.47
N TRP A 195 2.75 24.53 -32.01
CA TRP A 195 3.43 25.74 -31.58
C TRP A 195 3.00 26.13 -30.16
N THR A 196 3.99 26.35 -29.28
CA THR A 196 3.75 26.65 -27.87
C THR A 196 4.33 28.02 -27.49
N GLU A 197 3.53 28.81 -26.79
CA GLU A 197 3.93 30.06 -26.13
C GLU A 197 3.77 29.93 -24.61
N CYS A 198 4.75 30.43 -23.85
CA CYS A 198 4.79 30.33 -22.40
C CYS A 198 4.94 31.72 -21.77
N VAL A 199 4.05 32.08 -20.85
CA VAL A 199 4.09 33.34 -20.12
C VAL A 199 4.20 33.08 -18.62
N SER A 200 5.15 33.74 -17.96
CA SER A 200 5.28 33.69 -16.50
C SER A 200 4.38 34.73 -15.84
N MET A 201 3.59 34.32 -14.84
CA MET A 201 2.65 35.17 -14.10
C MET A 201 2.91 35.06 -12.59
N ARG A 202 2.76 36.17 -11.86
CA ARG A 202 2.95 36.24 -10.40
C ARG A 202 1.67 35.98 -9.59
N THR A 203 0.50 36.09 -10.20
CA THR A 203 -0.80 35.91 -9.54
C THR A 203 -1.77 35.17 -10.44
N GLN A 204 -2.61 34.33 -9.83
CA GLN A 204 -3.77 33.72 -10.48
C GLN A 204 -4.92 34.74 -10.54
N ALA A 205 -4.73 35.84 -11.28
CA ALA A 205 -5.83 36.72 -11.60
C ALA A 205 -6.73 36.01 -12.62
N LEU A 206 -8.02 35.86 -12.32
CA LEU A 206 -9.04 35.40 -13.26
C LEU A 206 -9.00 36.29 -14.50
N LEU A 207 -8.34 35.83 -15.56
CA LEU A 207 -8.51 36.41 -16.89
C LEU A 207 -9.94 36.08 -17.31
N HIS A 208 -10.86 36.99 -17.03
CA HIS A 208 -12.14 37.02 -17.73
C HIS A 208 -11.81 37.18 -19.21
N ALA A 209 -12.08 36.14 -20.00
CA ALA A 209 -12.14 36.25 -21.45
C ALA A 209 -13.36 37.11 -21.81
N GLY A 210 -13.18 38.43 -21.67
CA GLY A 210 -14.04 39.45 -22.24
C GLY A 210 -13.37 39.95 -23.52
N ASP A 211 -14.12 39.84 -24.60
CA ASP A 211 -13.98 40.56 -25.87
C ASP A 211 -12.77 40.20 -26.76
N ALA A 212 -13.03 39.28 -27.70
CA ALA A 212 -12.42 39.30 -29.02
C ALA A 212 -13.54 39.05 -30.06
N VAL A 213 -13.84 40.11 -30.80
CA VAL A 213 -14.72 40.35 -31.97
C VAL A 213 -15.39 39.14 -32.62
#